data_AF-A0A174MZ90-F1
#
_entry.id   AF-A0A174MZ90-F1
#
_cell.length_a   1.000
_cell.length_b   1.000
_cell.length_c   1.000
_cell.angle_alpha   90.00
_cell.angle_beta   90.00
_cell.angle_gamma   90.00
#
_symmetry.space_group_name_H-M   'P 1'
#
loop_
_entity.id
_entity.type
_entity.pdbx_description
1 polymer ?
#
loop_
_entity_poly.entity_id
_entity_poly.type
_entity_poly.pdbx_seq_one_letter_code
_entity_poly.pdbx_strand_id
1 'polypeptide(L)'
;MLQASVDGWFPKKFGTLNKHGAPIYILTMYYLLGVVPIVFGFDIEFVADFALILSYAFNFAFSYAIIRLPKVFPEQWKRSSYHCSNGMLWVCAALTVGMSVLNICMLGSDLNPVMIIGNIASLAFAYIYAFLREKHVDMEVSYEDD
;
A
#
# COMPACT_ATOMS: atom_id res chain seq x y z
N MET A 1 5.34 6.53 4.88
CA MET A 1 4.70 7.87 4.76
C MET A 1 5.68 9.02 4.92
N LEU A 2 6.62 8.97 5.87
CA LEU A 2 7.62 10.04 6.01
C LEU A 2 8.50 10.18 4.75
N GLN A 3 9.14 9.09 4.31
CA GLN A 3 9.94 9.07 3.08
C GLN A 3 9.12 9.45 1.84
N ALA A 4 7.90 8.90 1.71
CA ALA A 4 6.96 9.35 0.68
C ALA A 4 6.59 10.86 0.76
N SER A 5 6.67 11.50 1.93
CA SER A 5 6.49 12.95 2.06
C SER A 5 7.74 13.73 1.63
N VAL A 6 8.92 13.14 1.77
CA VAL A 6 10.20 13.67 1.28
C VAL A 6 10.25 13.56 -0.25
N ASP A 7 9.86 12.41 -0.81
CA ASP A 7 9.75 12.15 -2.25
C ASP A 7 8.62 12.96 -2.96
N GLY A 8 7.88 13.80 -2.22
CA GLY A 8 6.81 14.64 -2.77
C GLY A 8 5.48 13.93 -3.02
N TRP A 9 5.36 12.63 -2.73
CA TRP A 9 4.09 11.86 -2.79
C TRP A 9 3.06 12.33 -1.75
N PHE A 10 3.48 13.03 -0.69
CA PHE A 10 2.60 13.70 0.27
C PHE A 10 2.94 15.18 0.41
N PRO A 11 1.98 16.07 0.77
CA PRO A 11 2.25 17.51 0.87
C PRO A 11 3.39 17.73 1.87
N LYS A 12 4.33 18.65 1.58
CA LYS A 12 5.54 18.88 2.41
C LYS A 12 5.25 19.08 3.91
N LYS A 13 4.04 19.53 4.26
CA LYS A 13 3.56 19.63 5.65
C LYS A 13 3.57 18.29 6.39
N PHE A 14 3.28 17.17 5.72
CA PHE A 14 3.31 15.82 6.32
C PHE A 14 4.73 15.36 6.66
N GLY A 15 5.75 15.87 5.98
CA GLY A 15 7.16 15.64 6.31
C GLY A 15 7.70 16.54 7.42
N THR A 16 6.88 17.43 8.00
CA THR A 16 7.34 18.33 9.07
C THR A 16 7.57 17.56 10.36
N LEU A 17 8.83 17.47 10.75
CA LEU A 17 9.26 16.84 12.00
C LEU A 17 9.21 17.85 13.15
N ASN A 18 8.81 17.39 14.33
CA ASN A 18 8.95 18.15 15.58
C ASN A 18 10.43 18.19 16.03
N LYS A 19 10.71 18.99 17.07
CA LYS A 19 12.01 19.08 17.75
C LYS A 19 12.58 17.73 18.21
N HIS A 20 11.73 16.71 18.37
CA HIS A 20 12.11 15.34 18.74
C HIS A 20 12.19 14.37 17.55
N GLY A 21 12.17 14.87 16.30
CA GLY A 21 12.23 14.02 15.10
C GLY A 21 10.94 13.24 14.80
N ALA A 22 9.83 13.54 15.47
CA ALA A 22 8.54 12.88 15.24
C ALA A 22 7.67 13.66 14.24
N PRO A 23 7.09 13.02 13.21
CA PRO A 23 6.19 13.69 12.26
C PRO A 23 4.81 13.90 12.86
N ILE A 24 4.54 15.11 13.36
CA ILE A 24 3.29 15.42 14.09
C ILE A 24 2.07 15.18 13.20
N TYR A 25 2.08 15.68 11.96
CA TYR A 25 0.92 15.59 11.07
C TYR A 25 0.57 14.16 10.67
N ILE A 26 1.57 13.30 10.50
CA ILE A 26 1.37 11.86 10.24
C ILE A 26 0.75 11.21 11.48
N LEU A 27 1.26 11.54 12.68
CA LEU A 27 0.74 10.98 13.93
C LEU A 27 -0.72 11.40 14.18
N THR A 28 -1.04 12.67 13.95
CA THR A 28 -2.43 13.18 14.06
C THR A 28 -3.36 12.51 13.06
N MET A 29 -2.90 12.25 11.83
CA MET A 29 -3.70 11.50 10.84
C MET A 29 -4.03 10.08 11.33
N TYR A 30 -3.05 9.34 11.84
CA TYR A 30 -3.30 7.99 12.38
C TYR A 30 -4.25 8.03 13.58
N TYR A 31 -4.11 9.02 14.45
CA TYR A 31 -5.03 9.22 15.57
C TYR A 31 -6.47 9.43 15.08
N LEU A 32 -6.68 10.31 14.10
CA LEU A 32 -8.00 10.55 13.52
C LEU A 32 -8.58 9.29 12.86
N LEU A 33 -7.77 8.53 12.12
CA LEU A 33 -8.20 7.26 11.51
C LEU A 33 -8.69 6.24 12.55
N GLY A 34 -8.08 6.20 13.74
CA GLY A 34 -8.53 5.31 14.83
C GLY A 34 -9.76 5.84 15.58
N VAL A 35 -9.88 7.15 15.76
CA VAL A 35 -10.99 7.76 16.51
C VAL A 35 -12.28 7.81 15.70
N VAL A 36 -12.21 8.03 14.39
CA VAL A 36 -13.38 8.07 13.49
C VAL A 36 -14.30 6.84 13.68
N PRO A 37 -13.85 5.58 13.51
CA PRO A 37 -14.75 4.43 13.66
C PRO A 37 -15.37 4.33 15.06
N ILE A 38 -14.65 4.76 16.11
CA ILE A 38 -15.15 4.76 17.50
C ILE A 38 -16.28 5.78 17.66
N VAL A 39 -16.11 7.00 17.14
CA VAL A 39 -17.11 8.09 17.27
C VAL A 39 -18.36 7.80 16.45
N PHE A 40 -18.20 7.21 15.27
CA PHE A 40 -19.33 6.86 14.39
C PHE A 40 -20.00 5.52 14.73
N GLY A 41 -19.48 4.78 15.72
CA GLY A 41 -20.04 3.51 16.17
C GLY A 41 -20.03 2.43 15.09
N PHE A 42 -19.00 2.43 14.23
CA PHE A 42 -18.84 1.39 13.23
C PHE A 42 -18.57 0.05 13.91
N ASP A 43 -19.18 -1.00 13.36
CA ASP A 43 -18.90 -2.36 13.81
C ASP A 43 -17.42 -2.70 13.58
N ILE A 44 -16.84 -3.45 14.52
CA ILE A 44 -15.48 -3.95 14.43
C ILE A 44 -15.31 -4.79 13.16
N GLU A 45 -16.33 -5.57 12.80
CA GLU A 45 -16.35 -6.35 11.55
C GLU A 45 -16.25 -5.45 10.32
N PHE A 46 -17.01 -4.36 10.27
CA PHE A 46 -16.97 -3.39 9.17
C PHE A 46 -15.58 -2.75 9.01
N VAL A 47 -14.93 -2.39 10.12
CA VAL A 47 -13.58 -1.79 10.09
C VAL A 47 -12.53 -2.82 9.66
N ALA A 48 -12.65 -4.06 10.14
CA ALA A 48 -11.72 -5.14 9.81
C ALA A 48 -11.78 -5.50 8.33
N ASP A 49 -12.98 -5.70 7.78
CA ASP A 49 -13.19 -6.05 6.38
C ASP A 49 -12.68 -4.94 5.44
N PHE A 50 -12.92 -3.68 5.80
CA PHE A 50 -12.39 -2.54 5.06
C PHE A 50 -10.85 -2.55 5.02
N ALA A 51 -10.19 -2.79 6.16
CA ALA A 51 -8.74 -2.85 6.25
C ALA A 51 -8.15 -4.05 5.48
N LEU A 52 -8.83 -5.21 5.50
CA LEU A 52 -8.42 -6.41 4.77
C LEU A 52 -8.47 -6.19 3.26
N ILE A 53 -9.53 -5.57 2.75
CA ILE A 53 -9.65 -5.32 1.30
C ILE A 53 -8.55 -4.37 0.80
N LEU A 54 -8.25 -3.30 1.55
CA LEU A 54 -7.09 -2.45 1.23
C LEU A 54 -5.79 -3.27 1.23
N SER A 55 -5.61 -4.16 2.21
CA SER A 55 -4.43 -5.01 2.32
C SER A 55 -4.29 -5.97 1.13
N TYR A 56 -5.39 -6.54 0.62
CA TYR A 56 -5.37 -7.36 -0.59
C TYR A 56 -4.99 -6.56 -1.84
N ALA A 57 -5.50 -5.34 -1.98
CA ALA A 57 -5.10 -4.44 -3.06
C ALA A 57 -3.59 -4.11 -3.02
N PHE A 58 -3.05 -3.83 -1.82
CA PHE A 58 -1.61 -3.65 -1.64
C PHE A 58 -0.81 -4.91 -1.98
N ASN A 59 -1.28 -6.09 -1.58
CA ASN A 59 -0.65 -7.35 -1.94
C ASN A 59 -0.60 -7.57 -3.46
N PHE A 60 -1.64 -7.18 -4.19
CA PHE A 60 -1.65 -7.27 -5.65
C PHE A 60 -0.60 -6.34 -6.29
N ALA A 61 -0.54 -5.09 -5.85
CA ALA A 61 0.46 -4.12 -6.30
C ALA A 61 1.89 -4.59 -5.97
N PHE A 62 2.09 -5.13 -4.77
CA PHE A 62 3.37 -5.66 -4.30
C PHE A 62 3.81 -6.90 -5.12
N SER A 63 2.88 -7.81 -5.39
CA SER A 63 3.12 -8.97 -6.25
C SER A 63 3.56 -8.55 -7.65
N TYR A 64 2.90 -7.54 -8.23
CA TYR A 64 3.29 -6.98 -9.52
C TYR A 64 4.68 -6.34 -9.49
N ALA A 65 5.00 -5.60 -8.42
CA ALA A 65 6.33 -5.01 -8.23
C ALA A 65 7.43 -6.09 -8.15
N ILE A 66 7.20 -7.18 -7.42
CA ILE A 66 8.14 -8.31 -7.33
C ILE A 66 8.41 -8.95 -8.70
N ILE A 67 7.37 -9.15 -9.52
CA ILE A 67 7.55 -9.69 -10.88
C ILE A 67 8.41 -8.75 -11.75
N ARG A 68 8.30 -7.43 -11.54
CA ARG A 68 9.06 -6.43 -12.30
C ARG A 68 10.46 -6.18 -11.75
N LEU A 69 10.73 -6.50 -10.49
CA LEU A 69 12.02 -6.32 -9.82
C LEU A 69 13.23 -6.85 -10.63
N PRO A 70 13.24 -8.09 -11.17
CA PRO A 70 14.36 -8.59 -11.96
C PRO A 70 14.59 -7.87 -13.29
N LYS A 71 13.58 -7.15 -13.82
CA LYS A 71 13.70 -6.34 -15.05
C LYS A 71 14.16 -4.91 -14.78
N VAL A 72 13.79 -4.33 -13.63
CA VAL A 72 14.08 -2.94 -13.29
C VAL A 72 15.45 -2.80 -12.62
N PHE A 73 15.85 -3.76 -11.77
CA PHE A 73 17.13 -3.75 -11.07
C PHE A 73 17.89 -5.07 -11.26
N PRO A 74 18.37 -5.37 -12.49
CA PRO A 74 18.98 -6.66 -12.81
C PRO A 74 20.32 -6.89 -12.12
N GLU A 75 21.11 -5.83 -11.86
CA GLU A 75 22.43 -5.96 -11.22
C GLU A 75 22.30 -6.19 -9.71
N GLN A 76 21.46 -5.41 -9.03
CA GLN A 76 21.19 -5.57 -7.60
C GLN A 76 20.47 -6.90 -7.30
N TRP A 77 19.57 -7.35 -8.19
CA TRP A 77 18.90 -8.64 -8.05
C TRP A 77 19.84 -9.84 -8.16
N LYS A 78 20.88 -9.77 -9.00
CA LYS A 78 21.90 -10.83 -9.11
C LYS A 78 22.86 -10.85 -7.92
N ARG A 79 23.11 -9.70 -7.29
CA ARG A 79 23.99 -9.56 -6.12
C ARG A 79 23.30 -9.91 -4.80
N SER A 80 21.97 -9.88 -4.76
CA SER A 80 21.18 -10.12 -3.54
C SER A 80 21.17 -11.58 -3.09
N SER A 81 21.30 -11.81 -1.77
CA SER A 81 21.17 -13.14 -1.15
C SER A 81 19.77 -13.76 -1.30
N TYR A 82 18.76 -12.95 -1.66
CA TYR A 82 17.38 -13.41 -1.94
C TYR A 82 17.11 -13.67 -3.43
N HIS A 83 18.16 -13.79 -4.24
CA HIS A 83 18.06 -14.13 -5.65
C HIS A 83 17.26 -15.43 -5.85
N CYS A 84 16.04 -15.30 -6.37
CA CYS A 84 15.20 -16.42 -6.78
C CYS A 84 15.14 -16.50 -8.31
N SER A 85 15.06 -17.72 -8.84
CA SER A 85 14.81 -17.94 -10.26
C SER A 85 13.51 -17.24 -10.68
N ASN A 86 13.47 -16.68 -11.90
CA ASN A 86 12.29 -16.01 -12.44
C ASN A 86 11.02 -16.90 -12.39
N GLY A 87 11.18 -18.23 -12.44
CA GLY A 87 10.07 -19.17 -12.31
C GLY A 87 9.51 -19.23 -10.88
N MET A 88 10.37 -19.20 -9.87
CA MET A 88 9.96 -19.18 -8.46
C MET A 88 9.20 -17.90 -8.12
N LEU A 89 9.68 -16.74 -8.62
CA LEU A 89 8.97 -15.47 -8.47
C LEU A 89 7.57 -15.50 -9.08
N TRP A 90 7.44 -16.10 -10.27
CA TRP A 90 6.16 -16.22 -10.95
C TRP A 90 5.20 -17.17 -10.20
N VAL A 91 5.70 -18.28 -9.66
CA VAL A 91 4.91 -19.21 -8.82
C VAL A 91 4.48 -18.54 -7.51
N CYS A 92 5.37 -17.85 -6.82
CA CYS A 92 5.02 -17.12 -5.60
C CYS A 92 3.97 -16.03 -5.88
N ALA A 93 4.13 -15.27 -6.98
CA ALA A 93 3.16 -14.26 -7.36
C ALA A 93 1.80 -14.88 -7.72
N ALA A 94 1.77 -15.97 -8.50
CA ALA A 94 0.56 -16.70 -8.82
C ALA A 94 -0.14 -17.25 -7.56
N LEU A 95 0.64 -17.72 -6.58
CA LEU A 95 0.13 -18.18 -5.29
C LEU A 95 -0.50 -17.02 -4.49
N THR A 96 0.18 -15.87 -4.40
CA THR A 96 -0.34 -14.68 -3.70
C THR A 96 -1.63 -14.18 -4.36
N VAL A 97 -1.68 -14.15 -5.70
CA VAL A 97 -2.89 -13.77 -6.44
C VAL A 97 -4.00 -14.80 -6.18
N GLY A 98 -3.70 -16.09 -6.23
CA GLY A 98 -4.66 -17.16 -5.95
C GLY A 98 -5.24 -17.08 -4.53
N MET A 99 -4.39 -16.88 -3.52
CA MET A 99 -4.84 -16.70 -2.13
C MET A 99 -5.67 -15.42 -1.96
N SER A 100 -5.31 -14.34 -2.66
CA SER A 100 -6.07 -13.09 -2.62
C SER A 100 -7.46 -13.26 -3.24
N VAL A 101 -7.56 -13.97 -4.37
CA VAL A 101 -8.85 -14.29 -5.01
C VAL A 101 -9.71 -15.17 -4.12
N LEU A 102 -9.14 -16.20 -3.49
CA LEU A 102 -9.87 -17.04 -2.53
C LEU A 102 -10.39 -16.25 -1.34
N ASN A 103 -9.57 -15.33 -0.80
CA ASN A 103 -10.00 -14.44 0.28
C ASN A 103 -11.16 -13.53 -0.17
N ILE A 104 -11.09 -12.94 -1.36
CA ILE A 104 -12.18 -12.11 -1.91
C ILE A 104 -13.46 -12.94 -2.11
N CYS A 105 -13.36 -14.20 -2.55
CA CYS A 105 -14.53 -15.07 -2.70
C CYS A 105 -15.16 -15.47 -1.36
N MET A 106 -14.34 -15.74 -0.32
CA MET A 106 -14.86 -16.03 1.02
C MET A 106 -15.50 -14.78 1.63
N LEU A 107 -14.81 -13.64 1.58
CA LEU A 107 -15.32 -12.37 2.10
C LEU A 107 -16.55 -11.89 1.33
N GLY A 108 -16.58 -12.10 0.00
CA GLY A 108 -17.68 -11.70 -0.89
C GLY A 108 -19.00 -12.40 -0.63
N SER A 109 -18.99 -13.53 0.07
CA SER A 109 -20.21 -14.26 0.45
C SER A 109 -20.94 -13.59 1.63
N ASP A 110 -20.21 -12.81 2.45
CA ASP A 110 -20.72 -12.13 3.64
C ASP A 110 -20.73 -10.58 3.51
N LEU A 111 -20.15 -10.04 2.43
CA LEU A 111 -19.94 -8.60 2.28
C LEU A 111 -21.22 -7.81 1.98
N ASN A 112 -21.48 -6.82 2.84
CA ASN A 112 -22.48 -5.78 2.64
C ASN A 112 -22.15 -4.97 1.34
N PRO A 113 -23.10 -4.77 0.41
CA PRO A 113 -22.87 -4.04 -0.85
C PRO A 113 -22.22 -2.65 -0.67
N VAL A 114 -22.44 -2.00 0.48
CA VAL A 114 -21.82 -0.72 0.84
C VAL A 114 -20.30 -0.83 0.94
N MET A 115 -19.77 -1.92 1.49
CA MET A 115 -18.31 -2.13 1.59
C MET A 115 -17.67 -2.32 0.22
N ILE A 116 -18.32 -3.05 -0.68
CA ILE A 116 -17.80 -3.29 -2.04
C ILE A 116 -17.68 -1.95 -2.79
N ILE A 117 -18.73 -1.13 -2.74
CA ILE A 117 -18.75 0.19 -3.38
C ILE A 117 -17.69 1.10 -2.77
N GLY A 118 -17.58 1.13 -1.43
CA GLY A 118 -16.58 1.93 -0.72
C GLY A 118 -15.13 1.54 -1.09
N ASN A 119 -14.87 0.26 -1.30
CA ASN A 119 -13.54 -0.23 -1.68
C ASN A 119 -13.20 0.06 -3.14
N ILE A 120 -14.15 -0.08 -4.07
CA ILE A 120 -13.94 0.33 -5.46
C ILE A 120 -13.67 1.85 -5.51
N ALA A 121 -14.41 2.64 -4.73
CA ALA A 121 -14.21 4.08 -4.64
C ALA A 121 -12.84 4.46 -4.06
N SER A 122 -12.36 3.75 -3.02
CA SER A 122 -11.05 4.02 -2.41
C SER A 122 -9.90 3.67 -3.36
N LEU A 123 -10.01 2.56 -4.09
CA LEU A 123 -9.06 2.17 -5.14
C LEU A 123 -9.02 3.19 -6.28
N ALA A 124 -10.19 3.61 -6.77
CA ALA A 124 -10.28 4.63 -7.81
C ALA A 124 -9.68 5.97 -7.35
N PHE A 125 -9.98 6.39 -6.12
CA PHE A 125 -9.38 7.57 -5.51
C PHE A 125 -7.86 7.46 -5.42
N ALA A 126 -7.33 6.34 -4.96
CA ALA A 126 -5.89 6.10 -4.87
C ALA A 126 -5.22 6.17 -6.25
N TYR A 127 -5.82 5.56 -7.28
CA TYR A 127 -5.31 5.60 -8.65
C TYR A 127 -5.30 7.01 -9.24
N ILE A 128 -6.42 7.74 -9.11
CA ILE A 128 -6.54 9.12 -9.61
C ILE A 128 -5.54 10.03 -8.88
N TYR A 129 -5.43 9.88 -7.56
CA TYR A 129 -4.48 10.64 -6.76
C TYR A 129 -3.04 10.37 -7.17
N ALA A 130 -2.66 9.11 -7.36
CA ALA A 130 -1.34 8.73 -7.84
C ALA A 130 -1.04 9.36 -9.20
N PHE A 131 -1.98 9.30 -10.14
CA PHE A 131 -1.81 9.86 -11.48
C PHE A 131 -1.69 11.39 -11.50
N LEU A 132 -2.49 12.09 -10.68
CA LEU A 132 -2.40 13.55 -10.55
C LEU A 132 -1.07 13.98 -9.93
N ARG A 133 -0.52 13.14 -9.04
CA ARG A 133 0.66 13.48 -8.26
C ARG A 133 1.97 13.02 -8.89
N GLU A 134 1.94 12.05 -9.78
CA GLU A 134 3.11 11.59 -10.55
C GLU A 134 3.90 12.76 -11.18
N LYS A 135 3.22 13.82 -11.63
CA LYS A 135 3.86 15.01 -12.21
C LYS A 135 4.57 15.95 -11.22
N HIS A 136 4.36 15.78 -9.92
CA HIS A 136 4.90 16.64 -8.86
C HIS A 136 5.84 15.88 -7.89
N VAL A 137 6.17 14.63 -8.22
CA VAL A 137 7.01 13.75 -7.41
C VAL A 137 8.42 13.80 -7.99
N ASP A 138 9.37 14.15 -7.13
CA ASP A 138 10.80 14.03 -7.42
C ASP A 138 11.34 12.98 -6.45
N MET A 139 11.60 11.77 -6.97
CA MET A 139 12.01 10.64 -6.15
C MET A 139 13.50 10.72 -5.90
N GLU A 140 13.92 10.91 -4.65
CA GLU A 140 15.32 10.72 -4.29
C GLU A 140 15.67 9.23 -4.39
N VAL A 141 16.82 8.91 -4.98
CA VAL A 141 17.31 7.53 -5.08
C VAL A 141 17.71 7.05 -3.68
N SER A 142 16.89 6.19 -3.09
CA SER A 142 17.04 5.72 -1.71
C SER A 142 17.98 4.51 -1.54
N TYR A 143 18.72 4.09 -2.57
CA TYR A 143 19.68 2.99 -2.42
C TYR A 143 21.04 3.55 -2.01
N GLU A 144 21.54 3.11 -0.86
CA GLU A 144 22.93 3.32 -0.46
C GLU A 144 23.80 2.30 -1.23
N ASP A 145 24.79 2.81 -1.97
CA ASP A 145 25.81 2.01 -2.66
C ASP A 145 26.82 1.50 -1.63
N ASP A 146 26.48 0.42 -0.92
CA ASP A 146 27.46 -0.43 -0.22
C ASP A 146 27.93 -1.58 -1.13
#